data_AF-A0A2G2XKE9-F1
#
_entry.id   AF-A0A2G2XKE9-F1
#
_cell.length_a   1.000
_cell.length_b   1.000
_cell.length_c   1.000
_cell.angle_alpha   90.00
_cell.angle_beta   90.00
_cell.angle_gamma   90.00
#
_symmetry.space_group_name_H-M   'P 1'
#
loop_
_entity.id
_entity.type
_entity.pdbx_description
1 polymer ?
#
loop_
_entity_poly.entity_id
_entity_poly.type
_entity_poly.pdbx_seq_one_letter_code
_entity_poly.pdbx_strand_id
1 'polypeptide(L)'
;MAYDYYPIEKLSVYVSDDGGSELTLFAFMEAAKFAVYWLPFCRENNIIERCPDAYFSSSYTENSETQKIKLMYKSMKTRIENVIERGKVDEDYINNDEELQAFTKFSIAGFTRHNHPSIVQVLLESGKDKDITGHGMPNLIYLSREKNKSSPHHFKAGALNALLRVSGIMTNAPIILTLDCDMYSNDPSTPQRALCYFLDQTLWPKLGFVQFPQCFHELNEADIYASEMKGLFHTNAMGMDGLSGPNYVGTGCFFRRRAFFGGPSSFEQPKIPELYPDHVANKPIRAAEILQQAHYVASCNYEDESNWGSKVSFNSILIGPW
;
A
#
# COMPACT_ATOMS: atom_id res chain seq x y z
N MET A 1 2.96 6.79 -4.01
CA MET A 1 4.13 7.50 -3.42
C MET A 1 4.12 8.99 -3.70
N ALA A 2 3.68 9.44 -4.89
CA ALA A 2 3.70 10.85 -5.31
C ALA A 2 2.52 11.69 -4.75
N TYR A 3 2.26 11.62 -3.45
CA TYR A 3 1.29 12.51 -2.80
C TYR A 3 1.96 13.81 -2.37
N ASP A 4 1.21 14.91 -2.39
CA ASP A 4 1.62 16.18 -1.82
C ASP A 4 1.44 16.11 -0.30
N TYR A 5 2.33 15.39 0.36
CA TYR A 5 2.31 15.19 1.79
C TYR A 5 3.65 15.61 2.39
N TYR A 6 3.61 16.46 3.40
CA TYR A 6 4.80 16.95 4.08
C TYR A 6 4.70 16.74 5.60
N PRO A 7 5.75 16.22 6.26
CA PRO A 7 6.97 15.65 5.67
C PRO A 7 6.69 14.34 4.91
N ILE A 8 7.32 14.15 3.74
CA ILE A 8 7.15 12.95 2.90
C ILE A 8 7.64 11.69 3.63
N GLU A 9 8.55 11.89 4.59
CA GLU A 9 9.15 10.89 5.46
C GLU A 9 8.13 10.16 6.34
N LYS A 10 6.94 10.76 6.53
CA LYS A 10 5.81 10.16 7.28
C LYS A 10 4.93 9.27 6.41
N LEU A 11 5.06 9.34 5.08
CA LEU A 11 4.35 8.44 4.18
C LEU A 11 5.11 7.11 4.10
N SER A 12 4.38 6.01 4.30
CA SER A 12 4.90 4.65 4.14
C SER A 12 3.96 3.86 3.26
N VAL A 13 4.51 3.22 2.23
CA VAL A 13 3.77 2.41 1.26
C VAL A 13 4.10 0.94 1.51
N TYR A 14 3.06 0.15 1.76
CA TYR A 14 3.15 -1.29 1.90
C TYR A 14 2.41 -1.95 0.76
N VAL A 15 3.10 -2.85 0.06
CA VAL A 15 2.55 -3.59 -1.07
C VAL A 15 2.43 -5.06 -0.68
N SER A 16 1.25 -5.64 -0.86
CA SER A 16 1.04 -7.07 -0.67
C SER A 16 1.03 -7.82 -2.01
N ASP A 17 1.83 -8.88 -2.10
CA ASP A 17 1.80 -9.87 -3.18
C ASP A 17 1.34 -11.23 -2.61
N ASP A 18 0.09 -11.58 -2.88
CA ASP A 18 -0.51 -12.85 -2.43
C ASP A 18 -0.04 -14.06 -3.27
N GLY A 19 0.60 -13.82 -4.41
CA GLY A 19 1.14 -14.86 -5.29
C GLY A 19 2.58 -15.25 -4.96
N GLY A 20 3.32 -14.39 -4.26
CA GLY A 20 4.72 -14.64 -3.89
C GLY A 20 5.62 -14.77 -5.12
N SER A 21 5.52 -13.82 -6.06
CA SER A 21 6.23 -13.87 -7.33
C SER A 21 7.48 -12.99 -7.32
N GLU A 22 8.62 -13.58 -7.69
CA GLU A 22 9.86 -12.82 -7.87
C GLU A 22 9.73 -11.72 -8.95
N LEU A 23 8.87 -11.94 -9.95
CA LEU A 23 8.62 -10.97 -11.02
C LEU A 23 7.93 -9.71 -10.46
N THR A 24 7.02 -9.89 -9.51
CA THR A 24 6.35 -8.78 -8.83
C THR A 24 7.35 -7.99 -8.00
N LEU A 25 8.19 -8.66 -7.21
CA LEU A 25 9.24 -8.00 -6.43
C LEU A 25 10.20 -7.21 -7.34
N PHE A 26 10.63 -7.81 -8.45
CA PHE A 26 11.47 -7.15 -9.44
C PHE A 26 10.82 -5.90 -10.02
N ALA A 27 9.54 -5.96 -10.38
CA ALA A 27 8.80 -4.80 -10.87
C ALA A 27 8.78 -3.66 -9.83
N PHE A 28 8.61 -3.96 -8.54
CA PHE A 28 8.66 -2.95 -7.49
C PHE A 28 10.07 -2.38 -7.25
N MET A 29 11.12 -3.19 -7.40
CA MET A 29 12.51 -2.70 -7.36
C MET A 29 12.80 -1.73 -8.50
N GLU A 30 12.39 -2.06 -9.72
CA GLU A 30 12.54 -1.18 -10.88
C GLU A 30 11.69 0.10 -10.75
N ALA A 31 10.46 -0.02 -10.25
CA ALA A 31 9.61 1.13 -9.93
C ALA A 31 10.23 2.02 -8.84
N ALA A 32 10.88 1.45 -7.83
CA ALA A 32 11.58 2.21 -6.79
C ALA A 32 12.76 3.01 -7.38
N LYS A 33 13.53 2.42 -8.30
CA LYS A 33 14.62 3.11 -9.02
C LYS A 33 14.08 4.27 -9.86
N PHE A 34 12.97 4.09 -10.56
CA PHE A 34 12.32 5.16 -11.32
C PHE A 34 11.73 6.25 -10.42
N ALA A 35 11.19 5.89 -9.26
CA ALA A 35 10.58 6.84 -8.32
C ALA A 35 11.56 7.94 -7.87
N VAL A 36 12.85 7.64 -7.75
CA VAL A 36 13.94 8.60 -7.44
C VAL A 36 13.93 9.80 -8.39
N TYR A 37 13.48 9.62 -9.63
CA TYR A 37 13.38 10.67 -10.64
C TYR A 37 11.94 11.17 -10.80
N TRP A 38 10.97 10.26 -10.76
CA TRP A 38 9.56 10.58 -10.96
C TRP A 38 9.00 11.50 -9.87
N LEU A 39 9.28 11.21 -8.60
CA LEU A 39 8.72 11.97 -7.47
C LEU A 39 9.13 13.45 -7.48
N PRO A 40 10.43 13.83 -7.58
CA PRO A 40 10.81 15.23 -7.65
C PRO A 40 10.30 15.90 -8.92
N PHE A 41 10.40 15.25 -10.09
CA PHE A 41 9.85 15.78 -11.36
C PHE A 41 8.38 16.17 -11.21
N CYS A 42 7.61 15.27 -10.60
CA CYS A 42 6.22 15.48 -10.25
C CYS A 42 6.02 16.75 -9.40
N ARG A 43 6.76 16.90 -8.30
CA ARG A 43 6.60 18.04 -7.37
C ARG A 43 7.02 19.37 -8.00
N GLU A 44 8.16 19.39 -8.69
CA GLU A 44 8.73 20.60 -9.29
C GLU A 44 7.88 21.13 -10.45
N ASN A 45 7.24 20.23 -11.21
CA ASN A 45 6.39 20.59 -12.33
C ASN A 45 4.90 20.70 -11.97
N ASN A 46 4.53 20.59 -10.67
CA ASN A 46 3.14 20.64 -10.18
C ASN A 46 2.19 19.72 -10.95
N ILE A 47 2.66 18.52 -11.29
CA ILE A 47 1.88 17.54 -12.07
C ILE A 47 0.67 17.11 -11.25
N ILE A 48 -0.54 17.11 -11.81
CA ILE A 48 -1.73 16.59 -11.10
C ILE A 48 -1.87 15.09 -11.34
N GLU A 49 -1.72 14.64 -12.59
CA GLU A 49 -1.78 13.23 -12.96
C GLU A 49 -0.46 12.52 -12.61
N ARG A 50 -0.43 11.85 -11.45
CA ARG A 50 0.79 11.26 -10.89
C ARG A 50 1.03 9.82 -11.35
N CYS A 51 0.07 9.19 -12.03
CA CYS A 51 0.28 7.89 -12.65
C CYS A 51 1.09 8.09 -13.94
N PRO A 52 2.31 7.53 -14.07
CA PRO A 52 3.15 7.77 -15.25
C PRO A 52 2.48 7.35 -16.56
N ASP A 53 1.78 6.21 -16.59
CA ASP A 53 1.12 5.69 -17.78
C ASP A 53 -0.02 6.62 -18.24
N ALA A 54 -0.84 7.10 -17.28
CA ALA A 54 -1.90 8.08 -17.54
C ALA A 54 -1.34 9.44 -17.98
N TYR A 55 -0.30 9.94 -17.28
CA TYR A 55 0.35 11.22 -17.59
C TYR A 55 0.89 11.23 -19.01
N PHE A 56 1.66 10.21 -19.40
CA PHE A 56 2.27 10.14 -20.74
C PHE A 56 1.29 9.78 -21.87
N SER A 57 0.08 9.32 -21.52
CA SER A 57 -1.02 9.10 -22.47
C SER A 57 -1.92 10.34 -22.63
N SER A 58 -1.86 11.27 -21.67
CA SER A 58 -2.60 12.53 -21.69
C SER A 58 -1.87 13.64 -22.47
N SER A 59 -2.48 14.83 -22.52
CA SER A 59 -1.79 16.04 -23.01
C SER A 59 -0.85 16.56 -21.92
N TYR A 60 0.46 16.58 -22.20
CA TYR A 60 1.49 17.10 -21.30
C TYR A 60 2.41 18.08 -22.04
N THR A 61 3.07 18.96 -21.28
CA THR A 61 4.04 19.90 -21.82
C THR A 61 5.31 19.15 -22.22
N GLU A 62 5.61 19.13 -23.52
CA GLU A 62 6.81 18.51 -24.04
C GLU A 62 8.01 19.45 -23.90
N ASN A 63 9.01 19.00 -23.14
CA ASN A 63 10.29 19.66 -23.00
C ASN A 63 11.40 18.60 -22.85
N SER A 64 12.67 19.03 -22.81
CA SER A 64 13.81 18.11 -22.76
C SER A 64 13.87 17.27 -21.48
N GLU A 65 13.38 17.79 -20.35
CA GLU A 65 13.27 17.06 -19.09
C GLU A 65 12.16 16.00 -19.16
N THR A 66 10.95 16.38 -19.58
CA THR A 66 9.82 15.47 -19.76
C THR A 66 10.16 14.32 -20.71
N GLN A 67 10.90 14.60 -21.79
CA GLN A 67 11.37 13.56 -22.72
C GLN A 67 12.34 12.58 -22.05
N LYS A 68 13.28 13.07 -21.22
CA LYS A 68 14.19 12.20 -20.45
C LYS A 68 13.41 11.31 -19.49
N ILE A 69 12.48 11.87 -18.71
CA ILE A 69 11.66 11.09 -17.77
C ILE A 69 10.81 10.05 -18.52
N LYS A 70 10.24 10.41 -19.68
CA LYS A 70 9.49 9.47 -20.53
C LYS A 70 10.36 8.31 -21.03
N LEU A 71 11.61 8.58 -21.43
CA LEU A 71 12.55 7.55 -21.83
C LEU A 71 12.92 6.62 -20.67
N MET A 72 13.11 7.17 -19.47
CA MET A 72 13.37 6.38 -18.26
C MET A 72 12.17 5.50 -17.90
N TYR A 73 10.95 6.04 -17.96
CA TYR A 73 9.73 5.28 -17.73
C TYR A 73 9.58 4.12 -18.73
N LYS A 74 9.79 4.39 -20.03
CA LYS A 74 9.77 3.35 -21.06
C LYS A 74 10.84 2.29 -20.85
N SER A 75 12.06 2.71 -20.50
CA SER A 75 13.16 1.79 -20.20
C SER A 75 12.82 0.86 -19.04
N MET A 76 12.28 1.40 -17.94
CA MET A 76 11.79 0.62 -16.81
C MET A 76 10.71 -0.38 -17.24
N LYS A 77 9.70 0.07 -17.99
CA LYS A 77 8.61 -0.79 -18.50
C LYS A 77 9.15 -1.95 -19.34
N THR A 78 10.04 -1.68 -20.29
CA THR A 78 10.66 -2.70 -21.14
C THR A 78 11.50 -3.71 -20.33
N ARG A 79 12.21 -3.27 -19.28
CA ARG A 79 12.96 -4.20 -18.41
C ARG A 79 12.02 -5.15 -17.68
N ILE A 80 10.90 -4.63 -17.16
CA ILE A 80 9.87 -5.43 -16.49
C ILE A 80 9.22 -6.41 -17.47
N GLU A 81 8.83 -5.95 -18.64
CA GLU A 81 8.23 -6.78 -19.70
C GLU A 81 9.17 -7.92 -20.12
N ASN A 82 10.47 -7.65 -20.32
CA ASN A 82 11.47 -8.67 -20.66
C ASN A 82 11.59 -9.76 -19.59
N VAL A 83 11.54 -9.39 -18.31
CA VAL A 83 11.59 -10.35 -17.18
C VAL A 83 10.30 -11.17 -17.10
N ILE A 84 9.14 -10.54 -17.33
CA ILE A 84 7.85 -11.23 -17.40
C ILE A 84 7.84 -12.25 -18.55
N GLU A 85 8.30 -11.88 -19.74
CA GLU A 85 8.38 -12.77 -20.91
C GLU A 85 9.31 -13.97 -20.66
N ARG A 86 10.41 -13.75 -19.96
CA ARG A 86 11.34 -14.84 -19.57
C ARG A 86 10.79 -15.72 -18.45
N GLY A 87 9.88 -15.18 -17.63
CA GLY A 87 9.29 -15.87 -16.49
C GLY A 87 10.23 -16.06 -15.30
N LYS A 88 11.41 -15.41 -15.31
CA LYS A 88 12.38 -15.44 -14.21
C LYS A 88 13.25 -14.18 -14.17
N VAL A 89 13.78 -13.88 -12.99
CA VAL A 89 14.77 -12.81 -12.80
C VAL A 89 16.18 -13.37 -13.00
N ASP A 90 16.83 -12.99 -14.10
CA ASP A 90 18.22 -13.38 -14.37
C ASP A 90 19.22 -12.57 -13.52
N GLU A 91 20.40 -13.15 -13.23
CA GLU A 91 21.47 -12.50 -12.46
C GLU A 91 21.94 -11.17 -13.09
N ASP A 92 21.82 -11.02 -14.41
CA ASP A 92 22.14 -9.78 -15.15
C ASP A 92 21.33 -8.56 -14.67
N TYR A 93 20.19 -8.78 -14.00
CA TYR A 93 19.36 -7.72 -13.44
C TYR A 93 19.66 -7.39 -11.98
N ILE A 94 20.48 -8.21 -11.32
CA ILE A 94 20.84 -8.11 -9.90
C ILE A 94 22.09 -7.25 -9.76
N ASN A 95 21.97 -6.14 -9.04
CA ASN A 95 23.01 -5.11 -9.00
C ASN A 95 23.88 -5.19 -7.73
N ASN A 96 23.41 -5.88 -6.69
CA ASN A 96 24.11 -5.98 -5.41
C ASN A 96 23.70 -7.24 -4.63
N ASP A 97 24.47 -7.53 -3.57
CA ASP A 97 24.25 -8.70 -2.70
C ASP A 97 22.89 -8.67 -1.97
N GLU A 98 22.34 -7.48 -1.69
CA GLU A 98 21.03 -7.35 -1.04
C GLU A 98 19.89 -7.77 -1.98
N GLU A 99 19.94 -7.34 -3.24
CA GLU A 99 19.01 -7.79 -4.29
C GLU A 99 19.15 -9.30 -4.51
N LEU A 100 20.39 -9.83 -4.55
CA LEU A 100 20.62 -11.28 -4.67
C LEU A 100 19.99 -12.06 -3.51
N GLN A 101 20.21 -11.61 -2.28
CA GLN A 101 19.61 -12.21 -1.08
C GLN A 101 18.08 -12.11 -1.09
N ALA A 102 17.50 -11.08 -1.70
CA ALA A 102 16.05 -10.97 -1.84
C ALA A 102 15.49 -12.04 -2.79
N PHE A 103 16.15 -12.30 -3.93
CA PHE A 103 15.68 -13.27 -4.94
C PHE A 103 15.96 -14.74 -4.56
N THR A 104 17.06 -15.03 -3.86
CA THR A 104 17.33 -16.39 -3.36
C THR A 104 16.22 -16.95 -2.46
N LYS A 105 15.41 -16.10 -1.81
CA LYS A 105 14.24 -16.50 -1.02
C LYS A 105 13.17 -17.21 -1.85
N PHE A 106 13.09 -16.93 -3.16
CA PHE A 106 12.13 -17.56 -4.08
C PHE A 106 12.65 -18.89 -4.64
N SER A 107 13.96 -19.14 -4.57
CA SER A 107 14.59 -20.38 -5.03
C SER A 107 14.61 -21.51 -3.98
N ILE A 108 13.92 -21.33 -2.85
CA ILE A 108 13.83 -22.34 -1.80
C ILE A 108 13.09 -23.58 -2.33
N ALA A 109 13.62 -24.76 -2.03
CA ALA A 109 13.00 -26.02 -2.43
C ALA A 109 11.56 -26.13 -1.90
N GLY A 110 10.60 -26.40 -2.79
CA GLY A 110 9.18 -26.51 -2.44
C GLY A 110 8.42 -25.19 -2.36
N PHE A 111 9.04 -24.07 -2.75
CA PHE A 111 8.36 -22.78 -2.91
C PHE A 111 7.28 -22.87 -3.99
N THR A 112 6.05 -22.51 -3.64
CA THR A 112 4.92 -22.39 -4.57
C THR A 112 4.01 -21.26 -4.09
N ARG A 113 3.17 -20.69 -4.96
CA ARG A 113 2.14 -19.69 -4.59
C ARG A 113 1.18 -20.09 -3.44
N HIS A 114 1.15 -21.37 -3.06
CA HIS A 114 0.32 -21.91 -1.98
C HIS A 114 1.13 -22.42 -0.78
N ASN A 115 2.46 -22.41 -0.88
CA ASN A 115 3.37 -22.94 0.13
C ASN A 115 4.71 -22.23 0.03
N HIS A 116 4.92 -21.20 0.84
CA HIS A 116 6.16 -20.45 0.91
C HIS A 116 6.26 -19.68 2.24
N PRO A 117 7.48 -19.43 2.76
CA PRO A 117 7.66 -18.58 3.94
C PRO A 117 7.25 -17.12 3.64
N SER A 118 7.09 -16.31 4.68
CA SER A 118 6.89 -14.87 4.51
C SER A 118 8.14 -14.20 3.90
N ILE A 119 7.91 -13.25 3.00
CA ILE A 119 8.94 -12.41 2.39
C ILE A 119 8.61 -10.95 2.75
N VAL A 120 9.48 -10.31 3.51
CA VAL A 120 9.42 -8.89 3.81
C VAL A 120 10.68 -8.26 3.24
N GLN A 121 10.52 -7.26 2.36
CA GLN A 121 11.65 -6.55 1.76
C GLN A 121 11.41 -5.03 1.84
N VAL A 122 12.36 -4.32 2.45
CA VAL A 122 12.38 -2.85 2.48
C VAL A 122 13.11 -2.35 1.24
N LEU A 123 12.36 -1.83 0.28
CA LEU A 123 12.89 -1.31 -0.99
C LEU A 123 13.40 0.12 -0.85
N LEU A 124 12.71 0.94 -0.06
CA LEU A 124 13.10 2.31 0.28
C LEU A 124 12.84 2.57 1.76
N GLU A 125 13.77 3.26 2.41
CA GLU A 125 13.71 3.67 3.81
C GLU A 125 13.87 5.18 3.95
N SER A 126 12.85 5.79 4.56
CA SER A 126 12.78 7.18 4.93
C SER A 126 13.96 7.59 5.80
N GLY A 127 14.55 8.73 5.47
CA GLY A 127 15.74 9.27 6.14
C GLY A 127 17.07 8.65 5.69
N LYS A 128 17.06 7.53 4.95
CA LYS A 128 18.27 6.95 4.33
C LYS A 128 18.30 7.15 2.83
N ASP A 129 17.23 6.73 2.16
CA ASP A 129 17.11 6.81 0.72
C ASP A 129 16.64 8.22 0.32
N LYS A 130 17.28 8.78 -0.72
CA LYS A 130 17.05 10.15 -1.20
C LYS A 130 16.76 10.16 -2.70
N ASP A 131 15.98 11.14 -3.13
CA ASP A 131 15.77 11.41 -4.55
C ASP A 131 16.97 12.14 -5.20
N ILE A 132 16.90 12.36 -6.51
CA ILE A 132 17.96 13.08 -7.25
C ILE A 132 18.18 14.52 -6.80
N THR A 133 17.23 15.11 -6.06
CA THR A 133 17.31 16.47 -5.53
C THR A 133 17.83 16.51 -4.09
N GLY A 134 18.07 15.34 -3.49
CA GLY A 134 18.57 15.19 -2.12
C GLY A 134 17.49 15.19 -1.03
N HIS A 135 16.20 15.19 -1.39
CA HIS A 135 15.10 15.06 -0.43
C HIS A 135 14.85 13.59 -0.08
N GLY A 136 14.32 13.33 1.13
CA GLY A 136 14.03 11.97 1.58
C GLY A 136 12.95 11.28 0.75
N MET A 137 13.11 9.97 0.55
CA MET A 137 12.10 9.12 -0.09
C MET A 137 11.12 8.55 0.97
N PRO A 138 9.83 8.34 0.64
CA PRO A 138 8.92 7.65 1.55
C PRO A 138 9.31 6.17 1.66
N ASN A 139 8.90 5.51 2.75
CA ASN A 139 9.16 4.08 2.90
C ASN A 139 8.41 3.29 1.82
N LEU A 140 9.06 2.27 1.25
CA LEU A 140 8.42 1.30 0.35
C LEU A 140 8.77 -0.11 0.82
N ILE A 141 7.76 -0.86 1.24
CA ILE A 141 7.90 -2.22 1.78
C ILE A 141 7.09 -3.18 0.91
N TYR A 142 7.76 -4.20 0.40
CA TYR A 142 7.13 -5.35 -0.25
C TYR A 142 6.87 -6.43 0.79
N LEU A 143 5.67 -6.99 0.75
CA LEU A 143 5.22 -8.09 1.61
C LEU A 143 4.60 -9.20 0.75
N SER A 144 5.16 -10.40 0.86
CA SER A 144 4.43 -11.62 0.57
C SER A 144 4.27 -12.41 1.86
N ARG A 145 3.05 -12.50 2.37
CA ARG A 145 2.76 -13.20 3.63
C ARG A 145 2.99 -14.71 3.48
N GLU A 146 3.25 -15.39 4.57
CA GLU A 146 3.43 -16.84 4.54
C GLU A 146 2.17 -17.54 3.98
N LYS A 147 2.39 -18.55 3.14
CA LYS A 147 1.36 -19.42 2.62
C LYS A 147 1.65 -20.85 3.06
N ASN A 148 0.61 -21.51 3.55
CA ASN A 148 0.64 -22.92 3.88
C ASN A 148 -0.67 -23.56 3.39
N LYS A 149 -0.58 -24.73 2.76
CA LYS A 149 -1.76 -25.46 2.25
C LYS A 149 -2.73 -25.89 3.34
N SER A 150 -2.25 -26.02 4.58
CA SER A 150 -3.05 -26.43 5.74
C SER A 150 -3.77 -25.27 6.42
N SER A 151 -3.47 -24.01 6.07
CA SER A 151 -4.04 -22.83 6.72
C SER A 151 -4.93 -22.03 5.75
N PRO A 152 -6.16 -21.67 6.14
CA PRO A 152 -7.02 -20.83 5.31
C PRO A 152 -6.40 -19.44 5.18
N HIS A 153 -6.31 -18.91 3.96
CA HIS A 153 -5.60 -17.65 3.72
C HIS A 153 -6.52 -16.43 3.62
N HIS A 154 -7.85 -16.58 3.57
CA HIS A 154 -8.81 -15.47 3.57
C HIS A 154 -8.58 -14.37 2.50
N PHE A 155 -8.01 -14.74 1.34
CA PHE A 155 -7.83 -13.85 0.16
C PHE A 155 -7.36 -12.42 0.54
N LYS A 156 -8.08 -11.39 0.06
CA LYS A 156 -7.79 -9.97 0.29
C LYS A 156 -7.86 -9.57 1.76
N ALA A 157 -8.80 -10.11 2.53
CA ALA A 157 -8.92 -9.80 3.95
C ALA A 157 -7.69 -10.27 4.74
N GLY A 158 -7.21 -11.49 4.48
CA GLY A 158 -5.98 -12.00 5.09
C GLY A 158 -4.73 -11.22 4.68
N ALA A 159 -4.66 -10.76 3.43
CA ALA A 159 -3.58 -9.90 2.96
C ALA A 159 -3.58 -8.53 3.68
N LEU A 160 -4.73 -7.87 3.77
CA LEU A 160 -4.88 -6.60 4.48
C LEU A 160 -4.59 -6.72 5.99
N ASN A 161 -4.99 -7.83 6.63
CA ASN A 161 -4.66 -8.09 8.02
C ASN A 161 -3.15 -8.28 8.23
N ALA A 162 -2.47 -9.01 7.33
CA ALA A 162 -1.01 -9.16 7.37
C ALA A 162 -0.30 -7.80 7.21
N LEU A 163 -0.74 -6.97 6.25
CA LEU A 163 -0.23 -5.60 6.08
C LEU A 163 -0.46 -4.74 7.34
N LEU A 164 -1.63 -4.84 7.98
CA LEU A 164 -1.95 -4.11 9.20
C LEU A 164 -1.00 -4.47 10.36
N ARG A 165 -0.67 -5.76 10.50
CA ARG A 165 0.30 -6.23 11.50
C ARG A 165 1.72 -5.82 11.18
N VAL A 166 2.21 -6.08 9.97
CA VAL A 166 3.58 -5.75 9.54
C VAL A 166 3.82 -4.24 9.63
N SER A 167 2.87 -3.43 9.15
CA SER A 167 2.97 -1.97 9.28
C SER A 167 2.94 -1.51 10.74
N GLY A 168 2.21 -2.21 11.62
CA GLY A 168 2.19 -1.93 13.06
C GLY A 168 3.57 -2.12 13.72
N ILE A 169 4.31 -3.14 13.33
CA ILE A 169 5.68 -3.36 13.82
C ILE A 169 6.67 -2.34 13.26
N MET A 170 6.56 -2.02 11.97
CA MET A 170 7.60 -1.24 11.28
C MET A 170 7.44 0.27 11.44
N THR A 171 6.24 0.81 11.23
CA THR A 171 6.02 2.29 11.19
C THR A 171 4.85 2.76 12.06
N ASN A 172 3.93 1.86 12.40
CA ASN A 172 2.73 2.05 13.20
C ASN A 172 1.93 3.34 12.91
N ALA A 173 1.75 3.68 11.63
CA ALA A 173 1.02 4.90 11.26
C ALA A 173 -0.44 4.87 11.78
N PRO A 174 -0.96 5.96 12.38
CA PRO A 174 -2.31 5.99 12.97
C PRO A 174 -3.42 6.04 11.93
N ILE A 175 -3.11 6.38 10.69
CA ILE A 175 -4.03 6.47 9.57
C ILE A 175 -3.55 5.51 8.48
N ILE A 176 -4.47 4.74 7.91
CA ILE A 176 -4.18 3.70 6.93
C ILE A 176 -5.07 3.91 5.72
N LEU A 177 -4.48 4.09 4.54
CA LEU A 177 -5.20 4.13 3.28
C LEU A 177 -5.21 2.75 2.64
N THR A 178 -6.38 2.21 2.31
CA THR A 178 -6.49 1.03 1.44
C THR A 178 -6.65 1.43 -0.03
N LEU A 179 -5.87 0.80 -0.90
CA LEU A 179 -5.93 0.99 -2.35
C LEU A 179 -5.79 -0.36 -3.05
N ASP A 180 -6.59 -0.55 -4.09
CA ASP A 180 -6.45 -1.66 -5.04
C ASP A 180 -5.45 -1.33 -6.16
N CYS A 181 -4.92 -2.36 -6.82
CA CYS A 181 -3.85 -2.22 -7.81
C CYS A 181 -4.30 -1.60 -9.15
N ASP A 182 -5.60 -1.61 -9.42
CA ASP A 182 -6.24 -0.95 -10.54
C ASP A 182 -6.64 0.51 -10.23
N MET A 183 -6.41 0.97 -9.00
CA MET A 183 -6.74 2.31 -8.56
C MET A 183 -5.49 3.16 -8.32
N TYR A 184 -5.53 4.40 -8.81
CA TYR A 184 -4.56 5.44 -8.48
C TYR A 184 -5.29 6.73 -8.10
N SER A 185 -4.61 7.60 -7.34
CA SER A 185 -5.20 8.87 -6.94
C SER A 185 -5.11 9.89 -8.07
N ASN A 186 -6.23 10.55 -8.33
CA ASN A 186 -6.37 11.64 -9.29
C ASN A 186 -6.10 13.03 -8.68
N ASP A 187 -5.90 13.13 -7.37
CA ASP A 187 -5.56 14.37 -6.66
C ASP A 187 -4.41 14.11 -5.68
N PRO A 188 -3.20 14.64 -5.93
CA PRO A 188 -2.05 14.42 -5.03
C PRO A 188 -2.26 15.01 -3.63
N SER A 189 -3.20 15.92 -3.42
CA SER A 189 -3.56 16.49 -2.13
C SER A 189 -4.54 15.63 -1.31
N THR A 190 -5.00 14.48 -1.84
CA THR A 190 -5.97 13.58 -1.18
C THR A 190 -5.63 13.28 0.29
N PRO A 191 -4.37 12.96 0.67
CA PRO A 191 -4.05 12.73 2.09
C PRO A 191 -4.26 13.97 2.97
N GLN A 192 -3.98 15.17 2.47
CA GLN A 192 -4.23 16.41 3.21
C GLN A 192 -5.73 16.64 3.43
N ARG A 193 -6.55 16.38 2.40
CA ARG A 193 -8.01 16.45 2.51
C ARG A 193 -8.57 15.46 3.53
N ALA A 194 -8.05 14.23 3.53
CA ALA A 194 -8.41 13.23 4.54
C ALA A 194 -8.03 13.68 5.96
N LEU A 195 -6.83 14.28 6.12
CA LEU A 195 -6.37 14.79 7.41
C LEU A 195 -7.30 15.85 8.02
N CYS A 196 -8.00 16.66 7.22
CA CYS A 196 -8.96 17.63 7.75
C CYS A 196 -10.01 16.97 8.66
N TYR A 197 -10.47 15.77 8.31
CA TYR A 197 -11.43 15.01 9.13
C TYR A 197 -10.77 14.38 10.36
N PHE A 198 -9.55 13.86 10.23
CA PHE A 198 -8.83 13.23 11.33
C PHE A 198 -8.27 14.23 12.36
N LEU A 199 -8.08 15.49 11.98
CA LEU A 199 -7.59 16.53 12.89
C LEU A 199 -8.73 17.31 13.56
N ASP A 200 -9.97 17.10 13.12
CA ASP A 200 -11.14 17.69 13.76
C ASP A 200 -11.41 17.01 15.12
N GLN A 201 -11.21 17.76 16.21
CA GLN A 201 -11.39 17.26 17.57
C GLN A 201 -12.84 16.88 17.89
N THR A 202 -13.82 17.41 17.16
CA THR A 202 -15.23 17.08 17.34
C THR A 202 -15.60 15.75 16.68
N LEU A 203 -14.97 15.43 15.54
CA LEU A 203 -15.19 14.18 14.80
C LEU A 203 -14.29 13.04 15.31
N TRP A 204 -13.04 13.34 15.67
CA TRP A 204 -12.01 12.37 16.01
C TRP A 204 -12.44 11.24 16.97
N PRO A 205 -13.22 11.49 18.05
CA PRO A 205 -13.64 10.43 18.97
C PRO A 205 -14.58 9.40 18.33
N LYS A 206 -15.31 9.78 17.28
CA LYS A 206 -16.33 8.96 16.60
C LYS A 206 -15.92 8.51 15.21
N LEU A 207 -14.85 9.07 14.66
CA LEU A 207 -14.40 8.79 13.30
C LEU A 207 -13.67 7.44 13.22
N GLY A 208 -14.28 6.49 12.52
CA GLY A 208 -13.67 5.21 12.16
C GLY A 208 -12.82 5.31 10.88
N PHE A 209 -13.39 5.90 9.83
CA PHE A 209 -12.75 6.05 8.52
C PHE A 209 -13.37 7.18 7.69
N VAL A 210 -12.69 7.55 6.59
CA VAL A 210 -13.14 8.50 5.56
C VAL A 210 -13.06 7.79 4.21
N GLN A 211 -14.20 7.58 3.56
CA GLN A 211 -14.31 6.92 2.26
C GLN A 211 -14.36 7.97 1.14
N PHE A 212 -13.47 7.87 0.17
CA PHE A 212 -13.53 8.67 -1.06
C PHE A 212 -14.34 7.92 -2.14
N PRO A 213 -15.07 8.64 -3.02
CA PRO A 213 -15.77 8.02 -4.13
C PRO A 213 -14.79 7.37 -5.11
N GLN A 214 -15.20 6.25 -5.71
CA GLN A 214 -14.45 5.61 -6.78
C GLN A 214 -14.85 6.21 -8.13
N CYS A 215 -13.86 6.48 -8.98
CA CYS A 215 -14.05 7.02 -10.31
C CYS A 215 -13.41 6.08 -11.32
N PHE A 216 -14.12 5.76 -12.39
CA PHE A 216 -13.64 4.88 -13.46
C PHE A 216 -13.29 5.67 -14.71
N HIS A 217 -12.26 5.23 -15.42
CA HIS A 217 -11.80 5.84 -16.66
C HIS A 217 -12.45 5.19 -17.88
N GLU A 218 -12.29 5.81 -19.05
CA GLU A 218 -12.69 5.26 -20.36
C GLU A 218 -14.19 4.94 -20.51
N LEU A 219 -15.03 5.69 -19.79
CA LEU A 219 -16.47 5.60 -19.92
C LEU A 219 -16.92 6.21 -21.25
N ASN A 220 -17.81 5.50 -21.95
CA ASN A 220 -18.49 6.08 -23.11
C ASN A 220 -19.59 7.04 -22.64
N GLU A 221 -19.92 8.04 -23.48
CA GLU A 221 -20.90 9.09 -23.14
C GLU A 221 -22.30 8.53 -22.81
N ALA A 222 -22.67 7.40 -23.44
CA ALA A 222 -23.98 6.78 -23.23
C ALA A 222 -24.07 6.00 -21.90
N ASP A 223 -22.94 5.58 -21.34
CA ASP A 223 -22.77 4.68 -20.18
C ASP A 223 -23.90 3.66 -20.02
N ILE A 224 -24.22 2.92 -21.09
CA ILE A 224 -25.39 2.01 -21.12
C ILE A 224 -25.29 0.86 -20.10
N TYR A 225 -24.09 0.59 -19.61
CA TYR A 225 -23.83 -0.42 -18.57
C TYR A 225 -23.85 0.16 -17.16
N ALA A 226 -24.05 1.47 -17.01
CA ALA A 226 -23.97 2.20 -15.75
C ALA A 226 -22.65 1.92 -15.00
N SER A 227 -21.55 1.86 -15.75
CA SER A 227 -20.21 1.52 -15.27
C SER A 227 -19.63 2.57 -14.33
N GLU A 228 -20.13 3.81 -14.37
CA GLU A 228 -19.75 4.82 -13.38
C GLU A 228 -20.28 4.47 -11.97
N MET A 229 -21.28 3.59 -11.87
CA MET A 229 -21.87 3.12 -10.61
C MET A 229 -22.29 4.27 -9.67
N LYS A 230 -22.80 5.38 -10.24
CA LYS A 230 -23.21 6.61 -9.52
C LYS A 230 -24.05 6.35 -8.28
N GLY A 231 -24.98 5.40 -8.36
CA GLY A 231 -25.84 5.03 -7.25
C GLY A 231 -25.04 4.62 -6.01
N LEU A 232 -24.04 3.74 -6.17
CA LEU A 232 -23.23 3.24 -5.06
C LEU A 232 -22.25 4.29 -4.54
N PHE A 233 -21.46 4.89 -5.44
CA PHE A 233 -20.31 5.72 -5.06
C PHE A 233 -20.64 7.19 -4.80
N HIS A 234 -21.77 7.68 -5.32
CA HIS A 234 -22.16 9.09 -5.17
C HIS A 234 -23.46 9.21 -4.37
N THR A 235 -24.57 8.74 -4.93
CA THR A 235 -25.90 8.98 -4.34
C THR A 235 -26.05 8.34 -2.96
N ASN A 236 -25.75 7.05 -2.84
CA ASN A 236 -25.89 6.32 -1.57
C ASN A 236 -24.88 6.78 -0.53
N ALA A 237 -23.63 7.00 -0.95
CA ALA A 237 -22.57 7.47 -0.05
C ALA A 237 -22.94 8.81 0.60
N MET A 238 -23.38 9.80 -0.19
CA MET A 238 -23.83 11.09 0.33
C MET A 238 -25.08 10.98 1.22
N GLY A 239 -26.04 10.12 0.85
CA GLY A 239 -27.24 9.91 1.65
C GLY A 239 -26.96 9.30 3.03
N MET A 240 -26.05 8.34 3.10
CA MET A 240 -25.66 7.69 4.37
C MET A 240 -24.81 8.59 5.27
N ASP A 241 -24.13 9.58 4.71
CA ASP A 241 -23.34 10.56 5.48
C ASP A 241 -24.21 11.40 6.42
N GLY A 242 -25.50 11.59 6.09
CA GLY A 242 -26.49 12.19 6.99
C GLY A 242 -26.94 11.29 8.16
N LEU A 243 -26.48 10.03 8.20
CA LEU A 243 -26.79 9.04 9.24
C LEU A 243 -25.53 8.70 10.07
N SER A 244 -24.83 7.62 9.69
CA SER A 244 -23.62 7.13 10.38
C SER A 244 -22.38 7.09 9.47
N GLY A 245 -22.46 7.70 8.28
CA GLY A 245 -21.38 7.68 7.29
C GLY A 245 -21.56 6.62 6.19
N PRO A 246 -20.77 6.71 5.11
CA PRO A 246 -20.85 5.78 3.98
C PRO A 246 -20.30 4.39 4.31
N ASN A 247 -20.70 3.38 3.53
CA ASN A 247 -20.11 2.04 3.60
C ASN A 247 -18.65 2.04 3.12
N TYR A 248 -17.83 1.15 3.68
CA TYR A 248 -16.53 0.82 3.07
C TYR A 248 -16.74 0.00 1.80
N VAL A 249 -16.18 0.47 0.68
CA VAL A 249 -16.38 -0.12 -0.65
C VAL A 249 -15.10 -0.72 -1.25
N GLY A 250 -14.11 -1.05 -0.42
CA GLY A 250 -12.99 -1.91 -0.79
C GLY A 250 -11.66 -1.21 -1.17
N THR A 251 -11.69 0.08 -1.52
CA THR A 251 -10.53 0.90 -1.90
C THR A 251 -10.83 2.39 -1.67
N GLY A 252 -9.82 3.25 -1.66
CA GLY A 252 -9.96 4.70 -1.50
C GLY A 252 -10.43 5.13 -0.10
N CYS A 253 -10.15 4.32 0.92
CA CYS A 253 -10.64 4.55 2.27
C CYS A 253 -9.49 4.77 3.24
N PHE A 254 -9.52 5.90 3.96
CA PHE A 254 -8.60 6.19 5.05
C PHE A 254 -9.21 5.73 6.36
N PHE A 255 -8.60 4.75 7.01
CA PHE A 255 -9.01 4.24 8.31
C PHE A 255 -8.17 4.82 9.44
N ARG A 256 -8.81 5.05 10.59
CA ARG A 256 -8.09 5.18 11.86
C ARG A 256 -7.63 3.79 12.30
N ARG A 257 -6.33 3.60 12.54
CA ARG A 257 -5.76 2.30 12.95
C ARG A 257 -6.49 1.69 14.15
N ARG A 258 -6.85 2.52 15.15
CA ARG A 258 -7.61 2.10 16.35
C ARG A 258 -8.94 1.42 16.02
N ALA A 259 -9.59 1.75 14.90
CA ALA A 259 -10.87 1.16 14.52
C ALA A 259 -10.78 -0.34 14.22
N PHE A 260 -9.59 -0.85 13.85
CA PHE A 260 -9.39 -2.27 13.62
C PHE A 260 -9.31 -3.10 14.91
N PHE A 261 -9.12 -2.47 16.07
CA PHE A 261 -8.92 -3.13 17.36
C PHE A 261 -10.22 -3.18 18.17
N GLY A 262 -11.35 -3.37 17.49
CA GLY A 262 -12.68 -3.46 18.08
C GLY A 262 -13.40 -2.11 18.24
N GLY A 263 -14.67 -2.20 18.61
CA GLY A 263 -15.57 -1.05 18.78
C GLY A 263 -15.09 -0.01 19.80
N PRO A 264 -15.75 1.16 19.86
CA PRO A 264 -15.39 2.21 20.82
C PRO A 264 -15.51 1.74 22.27
N SER A 265 -16.47 0.85 22.55
CA SER A 265 -16.75 0.27 23.87
C SER A 265 -16.09 -1.09 24.13
N SER A 266 -15.44 -1.71 23.13
CA SER A 266 -14.91 -3.08 23.22
C SER A 266 -13.53 -3.17 22.56
N PHE A 267 -12.54 -2.52 23.17
CA PHE A 267 -11.17 -2.54 22.68
C PHE A 267 -10.52 -3.92 22.90
N GLU A 268 -9.93 -4.44 21.84
CA GLU A 268 -9.17 -5.69 21.84
C GLU A 268 -7.68 -5.37 21.89
N GLN A 269 -7.06 -5.62 23.04
CA GLN A 269 -5.64 -5.33 23.25
C GLN A 269 -4.77 -6.34 22.49
N PRO A 270 -3.79 -5.88 21.68
CA PRO A 270 -2.87 -6.80 21.03
C PRO A 270 -1.94 -7.46 22.05
N LYS A 271 -1.60 -8.72 21.81
CA LYS A 271 -0.64 -9.48 22.62
C LYS A 271 0.78 -8.91 22.53
N ILE A 272 1.15 -8.41 21.36
CA ILE A 272 2.43 -7.75 21.11
C ILE A 272 2.27 -6.25 21.40
N PRO A 273 2.99 -5.68 22.39
CA PRO A 273 2.89 -4.26 22.75
C PRO A 273 3.14 -3.30 21.58
N GLU A 274 4.06 -3.65 20.68
CA GLU A 274 4.43 -2.86 19.50
C GLU A 274 3.26 -2.70 18.51
N LEU A 275 2.31 -3.63 18.51
CA LEU A 275 1.10 -3.55 17.67
C LEU A 275 0.01 -2.64 18.26
N TYR A 276 0.21 -2.10 19.46
CA TYR A 276 -0.76 -1.18 20.07
C TYR A 276 -0.94 0.06 19.17
N PRO A 277 -2.18 0.51 18.86
CA PRO A 277 -2.40 1.59 17.89
C PRO A 277 -1.64 2.89 18.14
N ASP A 278 -1.37 3.22 19.40
CA ASP A 278 -0.67 4.44 19.82
C ASP A 278 0.83 4.19 20.14
N HIS A 279 1.35 2.99 19.89
CA HIS A 279 2.77 2.70 20.07
C HIS A 279 3.61 3.50 19.07
N VAL A 280 4.67 4.16 19.54
CA VAL A 280 5.56 4.95 18.69
C VAL A 280 6.71 4.07 18.19
N ALA A 281 6.66 3.71 16.91
CA ALA A 281 7.78 3.03 16.25
C ALA A 281 8.99 3.98 16.15
N ASN A 282 10.07 3.65 16.86
CA ASN A 282 11.28 4.48 16.95
C ASN A 282 12.56 3.81 16.44
N LYS A 283 12.45 2.55 15.98
CA LYS A 283 13.56 1.76 15.46
C LYS A 283 13.60 1.85 13.93
N PRO A 284 14.80 1.81 13.30
CA PRO A 284 14.92 1.73 11.85
C PRO A 284 14.22 0.49 11.30
N ILE A 285 13.50 0.63 10.19
CA ILE A 285 12.70 -0.47 9.63
C ILE A 285 13.55 -1.61 9.05
N ARG A 286 14.83 -1.34 8.74
CA ARG A 286 15.82 -2.36 8.35
C ARG A 286 16.54 -3.01 9.54
N ALA A 287 16.23 -2.65 10.79
CA ALA A 287 16.85 -3.30 11.95
C ALA A 287 16.48 -4.79 12.00
N ALA A 288 17.45 -5.65 12.31
CA ALA A 288 17.27 -7.11 12.28
C ALA A 288 16.11 -7.58 13.18
N GLU A 289 15.97 -6.99 14.37
CA GLU A 289 14.86 -7.27 15.29
C GLU A 289 13.49 -6.89 14.72
N ILE A 290 13.40 -5.77 13.98
CA ILE A 290 12.16 -5.30 13.36
C ILE A 290 11.79 -6.21 12.18
N LEU A 291 12.77 -6.58 11.35
CA LEU A 291 12.55 -7.54 10.25
C LEU A 291 12.13 -8.91 10.79
N GLN A 292 12.77 -9.40 11.85
CA GLN A 292 12.40 -10.68 12.48
C GLN A 292 10.96 -10.66 13.01
N GLN A 293 10.57 -9.58 13.71
CA GLN A 293 9.19 -9.41 14.18
C GLN A 293 8.20 -9.26 13.02
N ALA A 294 8.55 -8.53 11.97
CA ALA A 294 7.72 -8.37 10.77
C ALA A 294 7.46 -9.73 10.08
N HIS A 295 8.49 -10.57 9.94
CA HIS A 295 8.35 -11.94 9.43
C HIS A 295 7.46 -12.80 10.32
N TYR A 296 7.60 -12.70 11.65
CA TYR A 296 6.78 -13.44 12.60
C TYR A 296 5.29 -13.07 12.49
N VAL A 297 4.95 -11.78 12.47
CA VAL A 297 3.55 -11.34 12.35
C VAL A 297 2.97 -11.51 10.94
N ALA A 298 3.81 -11.74 9.93
CA ALA A 298 3.42 -12.11 8.57
C ALA A 298 3.19 -13.63 8.38
N SER A 299 3.44 -14.44 9.41
CA SER A 299 3.22 -15.89 9.37
C SER A 299 1.72 -16.24 9.32
N CYS A 300 1.40 -17.41 8.76
CA CYS A 300 0.02 -17.89 8.71
C CYS A 300 -0.51 -18.32 10.09
N ASN A 301 0.37 -18.84 10.95
CA ASN A 301 -0.02 -19.33 12.28
C ASN A 301 -0.31 -18.19 13.28
N TYR A 302 0.13 -16.97 12.99
CA TYR A 302 -0.10 -15.84 13.88
C TYR A 302 -1.60 -15.56 14.10
N GLU A 303 -2.43 -15.75 13.07
CA GLU A 303 -3.88 -15.55 13.19
C GLU A 303 -4.53 -16.63 14.04
N ASP A 304 -4.12 -17.89 13.90
CA ASP A 304 -4.66 -19.03 14.67
C ASP A 304 -4.37 -18.91 16.17
N GLU A 305 -3.24 -18.30 16.54
CA GLU A 305 -2.81 -18.11 17.92
C GLU A 305 -3.30 -16.78 18.53
N SER A 306 -4.13 -16.00 17.83
CA SER A 306 -4.53 -14.65 18.27
C SER A 306 -5.98 -14.29 17.97
N ASN A 307 -6.40 -13.10 18.42
CA ASN A 307 -7.72 -12.55 18.09
C ASN A 307 -7.73 -11.87 16.70
N TRP A 308 -6.62 -11.95 15.95
CA TRP A 308 -6.53 -11.38 14.61
C TRP A 308 -7.36 -12.18 13.61
N GLY A 309 -7.93 -11.50 12.61
CA GLY A 309 -8.80 -12.12 11.61
C GLY A 309 -10.24 -12.37 12.09
N SER A 310 -10.46 -12.49 13.39
CA SER A 310 -11.78 -12.67 14.02
C SER A 310 -12.31 -11.39 14.70
N LYS A 311 -11.54 -10.79 15.61
CA LYS A 311 -11.93 -9.57 16.34
C LYS A 311 -11.11 -8.34 15.97
N VAL A 312 -9.82 -8.54 15.70
CA VAL A 312 -8.91 -7.48 15.24
C VAL A 312 -8.62 -7.71 13.76
N SER A 313 -9.34 -7.01 12.87
CA SER A 313 -9.20 -7.23 11.42
C SER A 313 -9.98 -6.21 10.59
N PHE A 314 -9.76 -6.23 9.28
CA PHE A 314 -10.70 -5.62 8.34
C PHE A 314 -12.10 -6.26 8.37
N ASN A 315 -12.22 -7.53 8.80
CA ASN A 315 -13.52 -8.21 8.92
C ASN A 315 -14.38 -7.63 10.04
N SER A 316 -13.77 -7.14 11.13
CA SER A 316 -14.53 -6.58 12.26
C SER A 316 -15.14 -5.21 11.96
N ILE A 317 -14.60 -4.46 11.00
CA ILE A 317 -15.19 -3.19 10.56
C ILE A 317 -16.37 -3.41 9.61
N LEU A 318 -16.33 -4.47 8.78
CA LEU A 318 -17.33 -4.76 7.74
C LEU A 318 -18.65 -5.37 8.26
N ILE A 319 -18.70 -5.84 9.51
CA ILE A 319 -19.81 -6.66 10.03
C ILE A 319 -20.54 -5.99 11.23
N GLY A 320 -20.06 -4.85 11.73
CA GLY A 320 -20.67 -4.16 12.88
C GLY A 320 -21.44 -2.90 12.50
N PRO A 321 -22.62 -2.62 13.09
CA PRO A 321 -23.17 -1.28 13.12
C PRO A 321 -22.28 -0.41 14.03
N TRP A 322 -21.72 0.67 13.48
CA TRP A 322 -21.01 1.70 14.23
C TRP A 322 -21.96 2.83 14.59
#